data_AF-A0A841JJ13-F1
#
_entry.id   AF-A0A841JJ13-F1
#
_cell.length_a   1.000
_cell.length_b   1.000
_cell.length_c   1.000
_cell.angle_alpha   90.00
_cell.angle_beta   90.00
_cell.angle_gamma   90.00
#
_symmetry.space_group_name_H-M   'P 1'
#
loop_
_entity.id
_entity.type
_entity.pdbx_description
1 polymer ?
#
loop_
_entity_poly.entity_id
_entity_poly.type
_entity_poly.pdbx_seq_one_letter_code
_entity_poly.pdbx_strand_id
1 'polypeptide(L)'
;MTTFTKNLTHAVIGVLLTGALASCQKGNDKIVDPASKKVSASNKSVNGITGTSIAVEVGAVTKKGSGTIDLFGRSTTNALLHKTWTSAGGWTAWEDLGGNIVSAPTASSRQSNAINVFAQGPTGHLMQIYYVDGQGWSPWIDLGGNITSAPSSTSQTANDLSVFAKGANNDLVVLTWNAGPGWGSWVSLGGTITSAPAAVSRSSSTINVYAKGSNNNLLQIYSVSGSWSSWVDLGGTISSAPTAITRSVNDLNVYAKGTSNTLKQIYWTASAGWSSWIDLGGSITSAPAANARDANDINVFALNNTSLMQIYWTSAGGWVNWFNMPQ
;
A
#
# COMPACT_ATOMS: atom_id res chain seq x y z
N MET A 1 20.84 50.31 15.14
CA MET A 1 19.53 49.83 15.64
C MET A 1 18.57 49.90 14.46
N THR A 2 18.50 48.83 13.67
CA THR A 2 17.54 48.69 12.57
C THR A 2 17.46 47.20 12.23
N THR A 3 16.42 46.57 12.74
CA THR A 3 16.09 45.16 12.52
C THR A 3 15.41 45.04 11.17
N PHE A 4 16.01 44.30 10.24
CA PHE A 4 15.33 43.88 9.00
C PHE A 4 14.43 42.69 9.31
N THR A 5 13.13 42.92 9.27
CA THR A 5 12.09 41.89 9.19
C THR A 5 12.23 41.17 7.85
N LYS A 6 12.58 39.87 7.87
CA LYS A 6 12.48 39.01 6.69
C LYS A 6 11.30 38.07 6.87
N ASN A 7 10.20 38.39 6.20
CA ASN A 7 9.10 37.47 5.92
C ASN A 7 9.68 36.25 5.19
N LEU A 8 9.58 35.08 5.81
CA LEU A 8 9.81 33.79 5.17
C LEU A 8 8.52 32.98 5.31
N THR A 9 7.70 33.07 4.26
CA THR A 9 6.63 32.14 3.93
C THR A 9 7.25 30.75 3.75
N HIS A 10 7.22 29.92 4.80
CA HIS A 10 7.59 28.52 4.69
C HIS A 10 6.40 27.74 4.10
N ALA A 11 6.47 27.46 2.80
CA ALA A 11 5.60 26.50 2.16
C ALA A 11 5.94 25.09 2.68
N VAL A 12 5.07 24.54 3.52
CA VAL A 12 5.13 23.15 3.97
C VAL A 12 4.70 22.28 2.79
N ILE A 13 5.67 21.76 2.03
CA ILE A 13 5.39 20.72 1.02
C ILE A 13 5.33 19.39 1.77
N GLY A 14 4.12 19.02 2.19
CA GLY A 14 3.84 17.74 2.83
C GLY A 14 4.06 16.59 1.86
N VAL A 15 4.77 15.56 2.32
CA VAL A 15 4.78 14.25 1.64
C VAL A 15 3.36 13.68 1.75
N LEU A 16 2.71 13.51 0.61
CA LEU A 16 1.40 12.87 0.52
C LEU A 16 1.61 11.36 0.64
N LEU A 17 1.37 10.79 1.81
CA LEU A 17 1.13 9.35 1.93
C LEU A 17 -0.27 9.05 1.36
N THR A 18 -0.34 8.73 0.07
CA THR A 18 -1.58 8.40 -0.66
C THR A 18 -1.66 6.94 -1.11
N GLY A 19 -0.78 6.07 -0.61
CA GLY A 19 -0.68 4.67 -1.06
C GLY A 19 -0.89 3.63 0.04
N ALA A 20 -1.59 2.55 -0.29
CA ALA A 20 -1.76 1.37 0.54
C ALA A 20 -0.42 0.67 0.76
N LEU A 21 -0.05 0.38 2.01
CA LEU A 21 1.05 -0.53 2.30
C LEU A 21 0.68 -1.94 1.80
N ALA A 22 1.38 -2.43 0.77
CA ALA A 22 1.22 -3.79 0.31
C ALA A 22 1.61 -4.79 1.41
N SER A 23 0.77 -5.81 1.61
CA SER A 23 0.97 -6.85 2.62
C SER A 23 2.13 -7.76 2.24
N CYS A 24 3.24 -7.69 2.98
CA CYS A 24 4.23 -8.76 2.99
C CYS A 24 3.78 -9.84 3.99
N GLN A 25 3.42 -11.03 3.50
CA GLN A 25 3.12 -12.16 4.38
C GLN A 25 4.39 -12.89 4.85
N LYS A 26 4.36 -13.24 6.14
CA LYS A 26 5.18 -14.22 6.88
C LYS A 26 6.62 -13.80 7.22
N GLY A 27 6.79 -13.44 8.49
CA GLY A 27 8.06 -13.42 9.19
C GLY A 27 7.96 -12.60 10.46
N ASN A 28 8.01 -13.25 11.61
CA ASN A 28 8.21 -12.63 12.92
C ASN A 28 9.48 -11.78 12.82
N ASP A 29 9.38 -10.45 12.68
CA ASP A 29 10.41 -9.50 13.11
C ASP A 29 10.02 -8.05 12.80
N LYS A 30 10.57 -7.17 13.61
CA LYS A 30 10.10 -5.82 13.98
C LYS A 30 9.87 -4.87 12.79
N ILE A 31 8.61 -4.52 12.53
CA ILE A 31 8.24 -3.38 11.64
C ILE A 31 8.45 -2.02 12.33
N VAL A 32 8.61 -2.02 13.65
CA VAL A 32 8.99 -0.84 14.45
C VAL A 32 9.92 -1.34 15.54
N ASP A 33 11.12 -0.76 15.63
CA ASP A 33 12.01 -0.95 16.78
C ASP A 33 11.27 -0.51 18.07
N PRO A 34 11.03 -1.41 19.04
CA PRO A 34 10.40 -1.04 20.31
C PRO A 34 11.25 -0.07 21.16
N ALA A 35 12.52 0.12 20.83
CA ALA A 35 13.46 0.97 21.58
C ALA A 35 13.69 2.36 20.96
N SER A 36 13.36 2.57 19.68
CA SER A 36 13.42 3.88 19.06
C SER A 36 12.05 4.30 18.57
N LYS A 37 11.45 5.27 19.27
CA LYS A 37 10.31 6.05 18.82
C LYS A 37 10.66 6.89 17.57
N LYS A 38 11.26 6.29 16.53
CA LYS A 38 11.75 6.97 15.34
C LYS A 38 11.23 6.25 14.12
N VAL A 39 10.20 6.82 13.50
CA VAL A 39 10.08 6.71 12.04
C VAL A 39 11.13 7.68 11.50
N SER A 40 12.29 7.19 11.10
CA SER A 40 13.25 8.04 10.37
C SER A 40 12.79 8.19 8.92
N ALA A 41 11.65 8.87 8.72
CA ALA A 41 11.54 9.76 7.58
C ALA A 41 12.30 11.02 7.97
N SER A 42 13.63 10.97 7.94
CA SER A 42 14.44 12.13 8.28
C SER A 42 14.14 13.22 7.26
N ASN A 43 13.29 14.17 7.63
CA ASN A 43 13.17 15.47 6.99
C ASN A 43 14.37 16.36 7.39
N LYS A 44 15.59 15.81 7.32
CA LYS A 44 16.77 16.65 7.17
C LYS A 44 16.81 17.02 5.70
N SER A 45 16.84 18.32 5.42
CA SER A 45 17.39 18.81 4.16
C SER A 45 18.74 18.13 3.94
N VAL A 46 18.77 17.16 3.04
CA VAL A 46 20.02 16.49 2.66
C VAL A 46 20.74 17.46 1.72
N ASN A 47 21.55 18.33 2.31
CA ASN A 47 22.63 18.99 1.57
C ASN A 47 23.47 17.88 0.93
N GLY A 48 23.41 17.76 -0.39
CA GLY A 48 24.10 16.70 -1.16
C GLY A 48 23.33 16.18 -2.37
N ILE A 49 22.06 16.58 -2.55
CA ILE A 49 21.31 16.31 -3.78
C ILE A 49 21.50 17.49 -4.75
N THR A 50 22.48 17.39 -5.64
CA THR A 50 22.49 18.19 -6.88
C THR A 50 21.61 17.46 -7.91
N GLY A 51 20.29 17.64 -7.84
CA GLY A 51 19.33 17.07 -8.79
C GLY A 51 17.99 16.69 -8.15
N THR A 52 16.94 17.43 -8.47
CA THR A 52 15.61 17.42 -7.84
C THR A 52 14.81 16.12 -7.98
N SER A 53 14.98 15.14 -7.08
CA SER A 53 14.03 14.01 -6.94
C SER A 53 13.79 13.65 -5.46
N ILE A 54 12.81 14.32 -4.84
CA ILE A 54 12.24 13.93 -3.54
C ILE A 54 11.08 12.96 -3.80
N ALA A 55 10.97 11.86 -3.03
CA ALA A 55 9.81 10.96 -3.08
C ALA A 55 8.54 11.70 -2.61
N VAL A 56 7.51 11.75 -3.47
CA VAL A 56 6.22 12.44 -3.26
C VAL A 56 5.16 11.48 -2.72
N GLU A 57 5.23 10.20 -3.09
CA GLU A 57 4.29 9.16 -2.63
C GLU A 57 5.08 7.87 -2.34
N VAL A 58 4.96 7.33 -1.13
CA VAL A 58 5.50 6.01 -0.76
C VAL A 58 4.37 5.00 -0.91
N GLY A 59 4.53 4.03 -1.81
CA GLY A 59 3.41 3.17 -2.26
C GLY A 59 3.58 1.68 -1.98
N ALA A 60 4.79 1.19 -1.74
CA ALA A 60 5.00 -0.24 -1.58
C ALA A 60 6.12 -0.62 -0.62
N VAL A 61 5.89 -1.72 0.09
CA VAL A 61 6.86 -2.39 0.95
C VAL A 61 6.86 -3.88 0.63
N THR A 62 8.04 -4.46 0.46
CA THR A 62 8.19 -5.91 0.25
C THR A 62 9.47 -6.41 0.93
N LYS A 63 9.57 -7.74 1.06
CA LYS A 63 10.69 -8.41 1.73
C LYS A 63 11.42 -9.32 0.76
N LYS A 64 12.67 -8.96 0.44
CA LYS A 64 13.60 -9.79 -0.33
C LYS A 64 14.37 -10.76 0.59
N GLY A 65 13.66 -11.61 1.34
CA GLY A 65 14.28 -12.59 2.27
C GLY A 65 14.36 -12.12 3.75
N SER A 66 14.98 -12.90 4.63
CA SER A 66 15.02 -12.58 6.08
C SER A 66 15.85 -11.32 6.36
N GLY A 67 15.23 -10.29 6.95
CA GLY A 67 15.93 -9.12 7.50
C GLY A 67 16.03 -7.89 6.59
N THR A 68 15.37 -7.88 5.43
CA THR A 68 15.32 -6.72 4.52
C THR A 68 13.92 -6.14 4.38
N ILE A 69 13.83 -4.82 4.22
CA ILE A 69 12.60 -4.10 3.86
C ILE A 69 12.91 -3.21 2.67
N ASP A 70 12.22 -3.41 1.56
CA ASP A 70 12.38 -2.57 0.36
C ASP A 70 11.23 -1.56 0.30
N LEU A 71 11.56 -0.28 0.14
CA LEU A 71 10.63 0.84 0.10
C LEU A 71 10.63 1.49 -1.28
N PHE A 72 9.44 1.66 -1.84
CA PHE A 72 9.26 2.29 -3.15
C PHE A 72 8.43 3.56 -3.05
N GLY A 73 8.83 4.58 -3.80
CA GLY A 73 8.05 5.78 -3.95
C GLY A 73 8.22 6.45 -5.30
N ARG A 74 7.29 7.33 -5.64
CA ARG A 74 7.36 8.12 -6.87
C ARG A 74 8.00 9.48 -6.59
N SER A 75 8.94 9.92 -7.42
CA SER A 75 9.55 11.25 -7.30
C SER A 75 8.68 12.37 -7.87
N THR A 76 9.06 13.63 -7.63
CA THR A 76 8.48 14.82 -8.30
C THR A 76 8.66 14.83 -9.82
N THR A 77 9.59 14.03 -10.33
CA THR A 77 9.89 13.87 -11.76
C THR A 77 9.28 12.60 -12.34
N ASN A 78 8.34 11.95 -11.63
CA ASN A 78 7.68 10.70 -12.02
C ASN A 78 8.60 9.47 -12.12
N ALA A 79 9.81 9.54 -11.58
CA ALA A 79 10.68 8.37 -11.47
C ALA A 79 10.27 7.50 -10.28
N LEU A 80 10.51 6.19 -10.38
CA LEU A 80 10.42 5.29 -9.23
C LEU A 80 11.72 5.38 -8.43
N LEU A 81 11.60 5.73 -7.16
CA LEU A 81 12.68 5.70 -6.17
C LEU A 81 12.56 4.45 -5.30
N HIS A 82 13.71 3.88 -4.96
CA HIS A 82 13.83 2.67 -4.15
C HIS A 82 14.86 2.88 -3.03
N LYS A 83 14.62 2.33 -1.85
CA LYS A 83 15.67 2.15 -0.83
C LYS A 83 15.40 0.90 0.00
N THR A 84 16.46 0.31 0.54
CA THR A 84 16.37 -0.90 1.33
C THR A 84 16.76 -0.61 2.77
N TRP A 85 16.11 -1.26 3.72
CA TRP A 85 16.53 -1.33 5.11
C TRP A 85 17.12 -2.70 5.41
N THR A 86 18.18 -2.74 6.21
CA THR A 86 18.72 -3.96 6.80
C THR A 86 18.89 -3.79 8.31
N SER A 87 18.80 -4.89 9.06
CA SER A 87 19.03 -4.86 10.51
C SER A 87 20.45 -4.45 10.90
N ALA A 88 21.44 -4.76 10.06
CA ALA A 88 22.85 -4.43 10.32
C ALA A 88 23.22 -3.01 9.90
N GLY A 89 22.63 -2.48 8.82
CA GLY A 89 23.04 -1.22 8.19
C GLY A 89 22.02 -0.09 8.21
N GLY A 90 20.79 -0.35 8.65
CA GLY A 90 19.70 0.64 8.55
C GLY A 90 19.26 0.86 7.10
N TRP A 91 18.68 2.03 6.82
CA TRP A 91 18.23 2.43 5.48
C TRP A 91 19.41 2.83 4.58
N THR A 92 19.39 2.37 3.34
CA THR A 92 20.26 2.88 2.27
C THR A 92 19.83 4.27 1.82
N ALA A 93 20.69 4.92 1.03
CA ALA A 93 20.28 6.07 0.23
C ALA A 93 19.19 5.66 -0.80
N TRP A 94 18.46 6.65 -1.30
CA TRP A 94 17.52 6.44 -2.41
C TRP A 94 18.29 6.12 -3.70
N GLU A 95 17.85 5.06 -4.35
CA GLU A 95 18.22 4.62 -5.70
C GLU A 95 17.12 5.09 -6.66
N ASP A 96 17.50 5.73 -7.77
CA ASP A 96 16.57 6.11 -8.84
C ASP A 96 16.48 4.95 -9.86
N LEU A 97 15.31 4.32 -9.94
CA LEU A 97 15.01 3.23 -10.88
C LEU A 97 14.42 3.75 -12.20
N GLY A 98 14.39 5.06 -12.40
CA GLY A 98 13.88 5.72 -13.60
C GLY A 98 12.39 5.46 -13.83
N GLY A 99 12.01 5.34 -15.10
CA GLY A 99 10.63 5.19 -15.52
C GLY A 99 9.88 6.52 -15.61
N ASN A 100 8.58 6.44 -15.90
CA ASN A 100 7.65 7.56 -15.89
C ASN A 100 6.30 7.04 -15.41
N ILE A 101 6.04 7.18 -14.12
CA ILE A 101 4.84 6.65 -13.46
C ILE A 101 3.95 7.81 -12.97
N VAL A 102 2.64 7.64 -13.01
CA VAL A 102 1.65 8.68 -12.64
C VAL A 102 0.74 8.29 -11.49
N SER A 103 0.99 7.12 -10.88
CA SER A 103 0.33 6.67 -9.66
C SER A 103 1.34 6.32 -8.57
N ALA A 104 0.85 6.14 -7.34
CA ALA A 104 1.59 5.40 -6.32
C ALA A 104 1.95 3.99 -6.85
N PRO A 105 3.18 3.49 -6.59
CA PRO A 105 3.56 2.13 -6.95
C PRO A 105 2.96 1.11 -5.99
N THR A 106 2.79 -0.14 -6.42
CA THR A 106 2.52 -1.31 -5.58
C THR A 106 3.63 -2.35 -5.78
N ALA A 107 3.92 -3.17 -4.79
CA ALA A 107 4.94 -4.20 -4.90
C ALA A 107 4.51 -5.52 -4.28
N SER A 108 4.95 -6.62 -4.88
CA SER A 108 4.72 -7.97 -4.38
C SER A 108 5.92 -8.87 -4.67
N SER A 109 6.19 -9.78 -3.75
CA SER A 109 7.20 -10.82 -3.94
C SER A 109 6.51 -12.11 -4.36
N ARG A 110 6.95 -12.70 -5.48
CA ARG A 110 6.43 -13.98 -6.01
C ARG A 110 7.26 -15.19 -5.60
N GLN A 111 8.43 -14.96 -5.03
CA GLN A 111 9.35 -15.98 -4.54
C GLN A 111 10.41 -15.29 -3.68
N SER A 112 11.08 -16.04 -2.81
CA SER A 112 12.26 -15.55 -2.10
C SER A 112 13.21 -14.87 -3.09
N ASN A 113 13.72 -13.71 -2.69
CA ASN A 113 14.72 -12.97 -3.45
C ASN A 113 14.26 -12.35 -4.78
N ALA A 114 12.93 -12.25 -5.00
CA ALA A 114 12.37 -11.49 -6.14
C ALA A 114 11.35 -10.45 -5.69
N ILE A 115 11.35 -9.31 -6.38
CA ILE A 115 10.40 -8.21 -6.19
C ILE A 115 9.76 -7.87 -7.52
N ASN A 116 8.47 -7.60 -7.54
CA ASN A 116 7.79 -6.98 -8.68
C ASN A 116 7.18 -5.69 -8.20
N VAL A 117 7.40 -4.61 -8.95
CA VAL A 117 6.83 -3.29 -8.70
C VAL A 117 5.98 -2.92 -9.90
N PHE A 118 4.78 -2.43 -9.63
CA PHE A 118 3.82 -2.02 -10.64
C PHE A 118 3.33 -0.60 -10.38
N ALA A 119 3.11 0.17 -11.44
CA ALA A 119 2.52 1.50 -11.36
C ALA A 119 1.81 1.84 -12.67
N GLN A 120 0.90 2.82 -12.64
CA GLN A 120 0.28 3.35 -13.84
C GLN A 120 1.25 4.26 -14.58
N GLY A 121 1.38 4.09 -15.90
CA GLY A 121 2.07 5.02 -16.80
C GLY A 121 1.14 6.14 -17.32
N PRO A 122 1.67 7.20 -17.95
CA PRO A 122 0.89 8.36 -18.40
C PRO A 122 -0.22 8.05 -19.40
N THR A 123 -0.09 6.93 -20.13
CA THR A 123 -1.07 6.46 -21.13
C THR A 123 -2.17 5.59 -20.53
N GLY A 124 -2.19 5.40 -19.20
CA GLY A 124 -3.11 4.48 -18.55
C GLY A 124 -2.70 3.02 -18.63
N HIS A 125 -1.49 2.70 -19.12
CA HIS A 125 -0.96 1.35 -19.11
C HIS A 125 -0.39 0.98 -17.73
N LEU A 126 -0.34 -0.32 -17.42
CA LEU A 126 0.38 -0.85 -16.28
C LEU A 126 1.86 -1.04 -16.64
N MET A 127 2.73 -0.36 -15.91
CA MET A 127 4.18 -0.50 -16.03
C MET A 127 4.71 -1.44 -14.95
N GLN A 128 5.65 -2.32 -15.30
CA GLN A 128 6.33 -3.22 -14.39
C GLN A 128 7.85 -2.99 -14.41
N ILE A 129 8.47 -3.06 -13.25
CA ILE A 129 9.90 -3.34 -13.10
C ILE A 129 10.05 -4.45 -12.04
N TYR A 130 10.99 -5.37 -12.23
CA TYR A 130 11.19 -6.46 -11.27
C TYR A 130 12.66 -6.64 -10.92
N TYR A 131 12.91 -7.18 -9.73
CA TYR A 131 14.23 -7.52 -9.24
C TYR A 131 14.36 -9.03 -9.09
N VAL A 132 15.51 -9.58 -9.49
CA VAL A 132 15.91 -10.97 -9.17
C VAL A 132 17.32 -10.95 -8.61
N ASP A 133 17.53 -11.62 -7.48
CA ASP A 133 18.85 -11.70 -6.85
C ASP A 133 19.89 -12.36 -7.74
N GLY A 134 21.10 -11.81 -7.75
CA GLY A 134 22.15 -12.16 -8.71
C GLY A 134 21.96 -11.63 -10.13
N GLN A 135 20.78 -11.10 -10.49
CA GLN A 135 20.51 -10.47 -11.80
C GLN A 135 20.29 -8.95 -11.72
N GLY A 136 19.77 -8.46 -10.60
CA GLY A 136 19.45 -7.04 -10.42
C GLY A 136 18.04 -6.67 -10.89
N TRP A 137 17.86 -5.37 -11.13
CA TRP A 137 16.62 -4.80 -11.67
C TRP A 137 16.50 -5.07 -13.17
N SER A 138 15.30 -5.42 -13.63
CA SER A 138 14.94 -5.50 -15.03
C SER A 138 14.84 -4.11 -15.67
N PRO A 139 14.84 -4.00 -17.01
CA PRO A 139 14.24 -2.85 -17.68
C PRO A 139 12.75 -2.71 -17.33
N TRP A 140 12.20 -1.52 -17.57
CA TRP A 140 10.75 -1.29 -17.49
C TRP A 140 10.01 -2.04 -18.60
N ILE A 141 8.89 -2.65 -18.24
CA ILE A 141 8.04 -3.44 -19.12
C ILE A 141 6.65 -2.81 -19.14
N ASP A 142 6.13 -2.55 -20.33
CA ASP A 142 4.74 -2.15 -20.53
C ASP A 142 3.86 -3.40 -20.62
N LEU A 143 2.93 -3.57 -19.67
CA LEU A 143 1.97 -4.67 -19.61
C LEU A 143 0.60 -4.29 -20.22
N GLY A 144 0.52 -3.14 -20.88
CA GLY A 144 -0.68 -2.62 -21.53
C GLY A 144 -1.82 -2.35 -20.55
N GLY A 145 -3.04 -2.54 -21.04
CA GLY A 145 -4.27 -2.26 -20.29
C GLY A 145 -4.71 -0.80 -20.40
N ASN A 146 -5.81 -0.47 -19.74
CA ASN A 146 -6.36 0.88 -19.69
C ASN A 146 -6.90 1.14 -18.28
N ILE A 147 -5.98 1.34 -17.34
CA ILE A 147 -6.24 1.54 -15.92
C ILE A 147 -6.33 3.04 -15.62
N THR A 148 -7.13 3.39 -14.62
CA THR A 148 -7.44 4.78 -14.20
C THR A 148 -7.28 4.99 -12.69
N SER A 149 -6.53 4.11 -12.02
CA SER A 149 -6.16 4.22 -10.61
C SER A 149 -4.76 3.65 -10.38
N ALA A 150 -4.21 3.93 -9.19
CA ALA A 150 -3.08 3.15 -8.69
C ALA A 150 -3.44 1.65 -8.68
N PRO A 151 -2.50 0.76 -9.06
CA PRO A 151 -2.71 -0.68 -9.00
C PRO A 151 -2.56 -1.21 -7.57
N SER A 152 -3.10 -2.40 -7.33
CA SER A 152 -2.89 -3.20 -6.12
C SER A 152 -2.48 -4.61 -6.51
N SER A 153 -1.31 -5.06 -6.07
CA SER A 153 -0.80 -6.40 -6.40
C SER A 153 -0.79 -7.33 -5.18
N THR A 154 -0.98 -8.62 -5.43
CA THR A 154 -0.84 -9.68 -4.42
C THR A 154 -0.31 -10.97 -5.03
N SER A 155 0.17 -11.87 -4.18
CA SER A 155 0.64 -13.21 -4.54
C SER A 155 0.02 -14.21 -3.54
N GLN A 156 -0.53 -15.31 -4.06
CA GLN A 156 -1.10 -16.41 -3.27
C GLN A 156 -0.07 -17.48 -2.98
N THR A 157 0.76 -17.80 -3.97
CA THR A 157 1.77 -18.85 -3.90
C THR A 157 3.09 -18.39 -4.49
N ALA A 158 4.14 -19.17 -4.21
CA ALA A 158 5.36 -19.04 -4.98
C ALA A 158 5.00 -19.28 -6.45
N ASN A 159 5.31 -18.30 -7.29
CA ASN A 159 5.08 -18.31 -8.74
C ASN A 159 3.69 -17.89 -9.25
N ASP A 160 2.96 -17.07 -8.50
CA ASP A 160 1.82 -16.32 -9.05
C ASP A 160 1.90 -14.83 -8.70
N LEU A 161 1.25 -14.01 -9.53
CA LEU A 161 0.94 -12.62 -9.21
C LEU A 161 -0.43 -12.26 -9.78
N SER A 162 -1.19 -11.48 -9.03
CA SER A 162 -2.39 -10.81 -9.52
C SER A 162 -2.26 -9.31 -9.30
N VAL A 163 -2.51 -8.52 -10.35
CA VAL A 163 -2.51 -7.06 -10.29
C VAL A 163 -3.90 -6.55 -10.62
N PHE A 164 -4.48 -5.79 -9.70
CA PHE A 164 -5.82 -5.23 -9.78
C PHE A 164 -5.76 -3.72 -9.97
N ALA A 165 -6.67 -3.16 -10.76
CA ALA A 165 -6.82 -1.72 -10.89
C ALA A 165 -8.25 -1.35 -11.29
N LYS A 166 -8.60 -0.07 -11.18
CA LYS A 166 -9.83 0.47 -11.77
C LYS A 166 -9.63 0.63 -13.27
N GLY A 167 -10.46 0.00 -14.08
CA GLY A 167 -10.47 0.17 -15.54
C GLY A 167 -11.09 1.51 -15.96
N ALA A 168 -10.95 1.85 -17.24
CA ALA A 168 -11.55 3.06 -17.82
C ALA A 168 -13.08 3.09 -17.76
N ASN A 169 -13.72 1.92 -17.64
CA ASN A 169 -15.17 1.79 -17.49
C ASN A 169 -15.63 1.83 -16.01
N ASN A 170 -14.73 2.18 -15.08
CA ASN A 170 -14.94 2.11 -13.63
C ASN A 170 -15.18 0.70 -13.07
N ASP A 171 -14.87 -0.34 -13.85
CA ASP A 171 -14.83 -1.73 -13.42
C ASP A 171 -13.53 -2.06 -12.68
N LEU A 172 -13.51 -3.16 -11.94
CA LEU A 172 -12.26 -3.76 -11.47
C LEU A 172 -11.68 -4.61 -12.61
N VAL A 173 -10.43 -4.37 -13.00
CA VAL A 173 -9.70 -5.21 -13.95
C VAL A 173 -8.55 -5.92 -13.25
N VAL A 174 -8.25 -7.14 -13.70
CA VAL A 174 -7.13 -7.95 -13.20
C VAL A 174 -6.22 -8.40 -14.35
N LEU A 175 -4.91 -8.36 -14.11
CA LEU A 175 -3.89 -9.01 -14.91
C LEU A 175 -3.17 -10.04 -14.05
N THR A 176 -3.07 -11.28 -14.54
CA THR A 176 -2.47 -12.40 -13.79
C THR A 176 -1.21 -12.91 -14.46
N TRP A 177 -0.23 -13.30 -13.64
CA TRP A 177 0.98 -13.96 -14.06
C TRP A 177 1.03 -15.36 -13.44
N ASN A 178 1.34 -16.37 -14.26
CA ASN A 178 1.58 -17.74 -13.81
C ASN A 178 2.93 -18.24 -14.36
N ALA A 179 3.67 -19.03 -13.57
CA ALA A 179 4.88 -19.67 -14.07
C ALA A 179 4.58 -20.59 -15.26
N GLY A 180 5.39 -20.45 -16.32
CA GLY A 180 5.19 -21.13 -17.60
C GLY A 180 4.54 -20.19 -18.63
N PRO A 181 3.21 -19.96 -18.59
CA PRO A 181 2.53 -19.09 -19.55
C PRO A 181 2.96 -17.61 -19.48
N GLY A 182 3.44 -17.16 -18.33
CA GLY A 182 3.79 -15.75 -18.11
C GLY A 182 2.56 -14.89 -17.83
N TRP A 183 2.57 -13.65 -18.33
CA TRP A 183 1.45 -12.73 -18.21
C TRP A 183 0.29 -13.17 -19.12
N GLY A 184 -0.91 -13.24 -18.55
CA GLY A 184 -2.14 -13.47 -19.30
C GLY A 184 -2.67 -12.21 -19.98
N SER A 185 -3.98 -12.19 -20.23
CA SER A 185 -4.70 -11.01 -20.73
C SER A 185 -5.44 -10.30 -19.60
N TRP A 186 -5.75 -9.02 -19.82
CA TRP A 186 -6.62 -8.25 -18.92
C TRP A 186 -8.03 -8.82 -18.89
N VAL A 187 -8.56 -9.03 -17.68
CA VAL A 187 -9.91 -9.52 -17.45
C VAL A 187 -10.68 -8.50 -16.61
N SER A 188 -11.87 -8.13 -17.07
CA SER A 188 -12.82 -7.36 -16.26
C SER A 188 -13.51 -8.29 -15.26
N LEU A 189 -13.51 -7.88 -13.99
CA LEU A 189 -14.27 -8.50 -12.90
C LEU A 189 -15.59 -7.72 -12.63
N GLY A 190 -15.93 -6.79 -13.51
CA GLY A 190 -17.12 -5.94 -13.40
C GLY A 190 -17.10 -5.03 -12.17
N GLY A 191 -18.30 -4.73 -11.66
CA GLY A 191 -18.51 -3.77 -10.58
C GLY A 191 -18.39 -2.32 -11.06
N THR A 192 -18.75 -1.39 -10.17
CA THR A 192 -18.57 0.06 -10.39
C THR A 192 -17.86 0.64 -9.17
N ILE A 193 -16.56 0.88 -9.32
CA ILE A 193 -15.69 1.34 -8.23
C ILE A 193 -15.24 2.78 -8.48
N THR A 194 -15.01 3.54 -7.40
CA THR A 194 -14.64 4.96 -7.41
C THR A 194 -13.31 5.25 -6.71
N SER A 195 -12.57 4.21 -6.32
CA SER A 195 -11.24 4.30 -5.73
C SER A 195 -10.27 3.32 -6.37
N ALA A 196 -8.97 3.46 -6.06
CA ALA A 196 -8.04 2.35 -6.23
C ALA A 196 -8.50 1.13 -5.39
N PRO A 197 -8.29 -0.11 -5.86
CA PRO A 197 -8.60 -1.31 -5.11
C PRO A 197 -7.55 -1.59 -4.03
N ALA A 198 -7.93 -2.41 -3.05
CA ALA A 198 -7.02 -3.03 -2.08
C ALA A 198 -7.18 -4.55 -2.14
N ALA A 199 -6.17 -5.23 -2.69
CA ALA A 199 -6.14 -6.68 -2.80
C ALA A 199 -5.29 -7.31 -1.70
N VAL A 200 -5.76 -8.43 -1.14
CA VAL A 200 -5.04 -9.23 -0.16
C VAL A 200 -5.25 -10.71 -0.42
N SER A 201 -4.17 -11.45 -0.51
CA SER A 201 -4.18 -12.91 -0.44
C SER A 201 -4.19 -13.34 1.02
N ARG A 202 -5.18 -14.14 1.44
CA ARG A 202 -5.25 -14.69 2.80
C ARG A 202 -4.81 -16.14 2.88
N SER A 203 -4.75 -16.84 1.76
CA SER A 203 -4.29 -18.23 1.64
C SER A 203 -3.76 -18.47 0.22
N SER A 204 -3.15 -19.63 0.00
CA SER A 204 -2.70 -20.08 -1.32
C SER A 204 -3.82 -20.23 -2.36
N SER A 205 -5.08 -20.10 -1.95
CA SER A 205 -6.24 -20.28 -2.84
C SER A 205 -7.28 -19.17 -2.71
N THR A 206 -7.05 -18.14 -1.89
CA THR A 206 -8.04 -17.07 -1.70
C THR A 206 -7.46 -15.66 -1.77
N ILE A 207 -7.98 -14.88 -2.71
CA ILE A 207 -7.78 -13.42 -2.82
C ILE A 207 -9.06 -12.71 -2.44
N ASN A 208 -8.95 -11.61 -1.70
CA ASN A 208 -10.03 -10.66 -1.47
C ASN A 208 -9.61 -9.31 -2.05
N VAL A 209 -10.53 -8.64 -2.75
CA VAL A 209 -10.33 -7.31 -3.30
C VAL A 209 -11.43 -6.40 -2.80
N TYR A 210 -11.04 -5.24 -2.30
CA TYR A 210 -11.95 -4.23 -1.78
C TYR A 210 -11.82 -2.93 -2.54
N ALA A 211 -12.91 -2.22 -2.75
CA ALA A 211 -12.90 -0.90 -3.35
C ALA A 211 -14.08 -0.06 -2.87
N LYS A 212 -13.97 1.26 -2.97
CA LYS A 212 -15.10 2.16 -2.72
C LYS A 212 -16.08 2.11 -3.89
N GLY A 213 -17.37 1.92 -3.62
CA GLY A 213 -18.44 2.00 -4.61
C GLY A 213 -18.92 3.43 -4.87
N SER A 214 -19.86 3.62 -5.81
CA SER A 214 -20.43 4.94 -6.13
C SER A 214 -21.23 5.56 -4.99
N ASN A 215 -21.73 4.75 -4.06
CA ASN A 215 -22.51 5.21 -2.89
C ASN A 215 -21.63 5.46 -1.66
N ASN A 216 -20.31 5.58 -1.82
CA ASN A 216 -19.33 5.65 -0.74
C ASN A 216 -19.34 4.43 0.22
N ASN A 217 -19.89 3.31 -0.21
CA ASN A 217 -19.85 2.03 0.47
C ASN A 217 -18.56 1.26 0.13
N LEU A 218 -18.20 0.28 0.97
CA LEU A 218 -17.13 -0.67 0.68
C LEU A 218 -17.71 -1.85 -0.10
N LEU A 219 -17.17 -2.11 -1.28
CA LEU A 219 -17.48 -3.29 -2.07
C LEU A 219 -16.37 -4.33 -1.91
N GLN A 220 -16.74 -5.61 -1.89
CA GLN A 220 -15.84 -6.75 -1.90
C GLN A 220 -16.14 -7.63 -3.12
N ILE A 221 -15.08 -8.15 -3.74
CA ILE A 221 -15.13 -9.36 -4.56
C ILE A 221 -13.99 -10.27 -4.11
N TYR A 222 -14.21 -11.59 -4.13
CA TYR A 222 -13.19 -12.55 -3.71
C TYR A 222 -13.10 -13.72 -4.67
N SER A 223 -11.94 -14.36 -4.72
CA SER A 223 -11.69 -15.56 -5.51
C SER A 223 -11.39 -16.73 -4.59
N VAL A 224 -12.00 -17.89 -4.85
CA VAL A 224 -11.64 -19.17 -4.22
C VAL A 224 -11.25 -20.14 -5.31
N SER A 225 -10.01 -20.62 -5.25
CA SER A 225 -9.45 -21.57 -6.23
C SER A 225 -9.64 -21.09 -7.68
N GLY A 226 -9.41 -19.80 -7.93
CA GLY A 226 -9.53 -19.18 -9.25
C GLY A 226 -10.94 -18.75 -9.67
N SER A 227 -11.97 -19.13 -8.91
CA SER A 227 -13.36 -18.73 -9.19
C SER A 227 -13.74 -17.47 -8.44
N TRP A 228 -14.07 -16.41 -9.18
CA TRP A 228 -14.52 -15.13 -8.64
C TRP A 228 -15.97 -15.17 -8.17
N SER A 229 -16.25 -14.55 -7.02
CA SER A 229 -17.60 -14.34 -6.48
C SER A 229 -18.36 -13.26 -7.26
N SER A 230 -19.65 -13.12 -6.96
CA SER A 230 -20.34 -11.85 -7.22
C SER A 230 -19.80 -10.76 -6.29
N TRP A 231 -20.04 -9.49 -6.65
CA TRP A 231 -19.77 -8.36 -5.77
C TRP A 231 -20.67 -8.40 -4.53
N VAL A 232 -20.09 -8.07 -3.38
CA VAL A 232 -20.76 -7.97 -2.08
C VAL A 232 -20.64 -6.54 -1.59
N ASP A 233 -21.77 -5.95 -1.21
CA ASP A 233 -21.80 -4.65 -0.53
C ASP A 233 -21.62 -4.86 0.97
N LEU A 234 -20.50 -4.34 1.51
CA LEU A 234 -20.20 -4.38 2.95
C LEU A 234 -20.66 -3.11 3.67
N GLY A 235 -21.36 -2.20 2.97
CA GLY A 235 -21.91 -0.96 3.51
C GLY A 235 -20.83 0.04 3.95
N GLY A 236 -21.14 0.80 4.98
CA GLY A 236 -20.28 1.86 5.49
C GLY A 236 -20.39 3.16 4.68
N THR A 237 -19.65 4.18 5.12
CA THR A 237 -19.59 5.48 4.44
C THR A 237 -18.16 6.01 4.49
N ILE A 238 -17.40 5.69 3.45
CA ILE A 238 -15.96 5.92 3.36
C ILE A 238 -15.64 7.03 2.35
N SER A 239 -14.59 7.81 2.61
CA SER A 239 -14.16 8.95 1.80
C SER A 239 -12.77 8.75 1.16
N SER A 240 -12.05 7.68 1.51
CA SER A 240 -10.78 7.29 0.88
C SER A 240 -10.87 5.95 0.15
N ALA A 241 -9.81 5.59 -0.59
CA ALA A 241 -9.57 4.19 -0.93
C ALA A 241 -9.42 3.34 0.35
N PRO A 242 -9.86 2.07 0.34
CA PRO A 242 -9.64 1.17 1.45
C PRO A 242 -8.19 0.69 1.51
N THR A 243 -7.78 0.20 2.68
CA THR A 243 -6.57 -0.60 2.88
C THR A 243 -6.97 -1.89 3.57
N ALA A 244 -6.52 -3.03 3.05
CA ALA A 244 -6.86 -4.35 3.58
C ALA A 244 -5.61 -5.11 4.01
N ILE A 245 -5.70 -5.79 5.15
CA ILE A 245 -4.66 -6.67 5.67
C ILE A 245 -5.26 -7.99 6.14
N THR A 246 -4.41 -8.99 6.29
CA THR A 246 -4.76 -10.28 6.89
C THR A 246 -3.73 -10.65 7.94
N ARG A 247 -4.18 -11.18 9.07
CA ARG A 247 -3.30 -11.72 10.12
C ARG A 247 -3.16 -13.24 10.04
N SER A 248 -4.14 -13.90 9.42
CA SER A 248 -4.19 -15.35 9.22
C SER A 248 -5.21 -15.69 8.14
N VAL A 249 -5.21 -16.94 7.69
CA VAL A 249 -6.22 -17.48 6.76
C VAL A 249 -7.68 -17.24 7.22
N ASN A 250 -7.88 -17.04 8.53
CA ASN A 250 -9.18 -16.90 9.18
C ASN A 250 -9.52 -15.46 9.60
N ASP A 251 -8.73 -14.48 9.16
CA ASP A 251 -8.87 -13.09 9.60
C ASP A 251 -8.56 -12.08 8.47
N LEU A 252 -9.48 -11.14 8.27
CA LEU A 252 -9.31 -9.99 7.36
C LEU A 252 -9.69 -8.71 8.10
N ASN A 253 -8.91 -7.65 7.87
CA ASN A 253 -9.20 -6.33 8.41
C ASN A 253 -9.15 -5.31 7.27
N VAL A 254 -10.19 -4.49 7.15
CA VAL A 254 -10.28 -3.43 6.16
C VAL A 254 -10.47 -2.10 6.87
N TYR A 255 -9.64 -1.14 6.48
CA TYR A 255 -9.62 0.21 7.03
C TYR A 255 -9.88 1.23 5.94
N ALA A 256 -10.59 2.30 6.27
CA ALA A 256 -10.75 3.44 5.38
C ALA A 256 -11.00 4.70 6.20
N LYS A 257 -10.73 5.87 5.61
CA LYS A 257 -11.18 7.15 6.17
C LYS A 257 -12.68 7.27 5.96
N GLY A 258 -13.43 7.58 7.00
CA GLY A 258 -14.86 7.89 6.95
C GLY A 258 -15.13 9.30 6.41
N THR A 259 -16.38 9.62 6.10
CA THR A 259 -16.79 11.00 5.72
C THR A 259 -16.62 12.02 6.84
N SER A 260 -16.62 11.57 8.10
CA SER A 260 -16.32 12.40 9.28
C SER A 260 -14.83 12.57 9.56
N ASN A 261 -13.94 12.21 8.63
CA ASN A 261 -12.48 12.22 8.80
C ASN A 261 -11.94 11.35 9.95
N THR A 262 -12.69 10.32 10.36
CA THR A 262 -12.23 9.31 11.34
C THR A 262 -11.79 8.03 10.63
N LEU A 263 -10.98 7.21 11.29
CA LEU A 263 -10.65 5.88 10.81
C LEU A 263 -11.82 4.92 11.06
N LYS A 264 -12.29 4.26 10.00
CA LYS A 264 -13.30 3.20 10.07
C LYS A 264 -12.64 1.84 9.86
N GLN A 265 -13.10 0.84 10.61
CA GLN A 265 -12.71 -0.56 10.47
C GLN A 265 -13.95 -1.43 10.22
N ILE A 266 -13.80 -2.41 9.34
CA ILE A 266 -14.64 -3.60 9.31
C ILE A 266 -13.72 -4.82 9.23
N TYR A 267 -14.03 -5.89 9.94
CA TYR A 267 -13.21 -7.09 9.95
C TYR A 267 -14.05 -8.35 9.75
N TRP A 268 -13.42 -9.41 9.25
CA TRP A 268 -14.03 -10.70 9.06
C TRP A 268 -13.27 -11.77 9.83
N THR A 269 -13.99 -12.67 10.47
CA THR A 269 -13.42 -13.90 11.02
C THR A 269 -14.13 -15.13 10.45
N ALA A 270 -13.41 -16.25 10.34
CA ALA A 270 -13.99 -17.49 9.85
C ALA A 270 -15.16 -18.01 10.71
N SER A 271 -15.18 -17.68 12.01
CA SER A 271 -16.20 -18.14 12.95
C SER A 271 -17.43 -17.24 13.01
N ALA A 272 -17.31 -15.94 12.72
CA ALA A 272 -18.39 -14.97 12.92
C ALA A 272 -18.82 -14.23 11.65
N GLY A 273 -18.07 -14.36 10.56
CA GLY A 273 -18.31 -13.55 9.36
C GLY A 273 -17.85 -12.11 9.53
N TRP A 274 -18.47 -11.20 8.79
CA TRP A 274 -18.18 -9.77 8.83
C TRP A 274 -18.74 -9.11 10.10
N SER A 275 -17.94 -8.26 10.72
CA SER A 275 -18.35 -7.39 11.82
C SER A 275 -19.26 -6.26 11.34
N SER A 276 -19.94 -5.60 12.28
CA SER A 276 -20.41 -4.22 12.04
C SER A 276 -19.21 -3.27 11.84
N TRP A 277 -19.47 -2.12 11.21
CA TRP A 277 -18.47 -1.06 11.12
C TRP A 277 -18.14 -0.48 12.48
N ILE A 278 -16.85 -0.27 12.73
CA ILE A 278 -16.29 0.31 13.96
C ILE A 278 -15.64 1.64 13.62
N ASP A 279 -15.95 2.67 14.40
CA ASP A 279 -15.24 3.94 14.37
C ASP A 279 -14.08 3.90 15.36
N LEU A 280 -12.85 3.95 14.85
CA LEU A 280 -11.63 4.00 15.64
C LEU A 280 -11.18 5.45 15.91
N GLY A 281 -12.02 6.43 15.59
CA GLY A 281 -11.79 7.84 15.87
C GLY A 281 -10.60 8.43 15.10
N GLY A 282 -9.95 9.41 15.72
CA GLY A 282 -8.89 10.20 15.10
C GLY A 282 -9.43 11.36 14.24
N SER A 283 -8.51 12.15 13.70
CA SER A 283 -8.81 13.22 12.73
C SER A 283 -7.78 13.14 11.61
N ILE A 284 -8.11 12.37 10.58
CA ILE A 284 -7.17 11.96 9.54
C ILE A 284 -7.48 12.66 8.21
N THR A 285 -6.43 13.04 7.50
CA THR A 285 -6.48 13.75 6.22
C THR A 285 -6.18 12.83 5.05
N SER A 286 -5.40 11.77 5.26
CA SER A 286 -5.05 10.78 4.23
C SER A 286 -5.91 9.50 4.28
N ALA A 287 -5.76 8.66 3.25
CA ALA A 287 -6.12 7.24 3.37
C ALA A 287 -5.25 6.56 4.45
N PRO A 288 -5.77 5.54 5.16
CA PRO A 288 -4.97 4.81 6.13
C PRO A 288 -4.03 3.83 5.46
N ALA A 289 -2.89 3.58 6.09
CA ALA A 289 -1.94 2.54 5.74
C ALA A 289 -1.83 1.57 6.92
N ALA A 290 -1.99 0.27 6.69
CA ALA A 290 -2.06 -0.72 7.76
C ALA A 290 -1.08 -1.87 7.52
N ASN A 291 -0.58 -2.45 8.61
CA ASN A 291 0.22 -3.67 8.58
C ASN A 291 -0.06 -4.54 9.81
N ALA A 292 0.08 -5.85 9.63
CA ALA A 292 0.16 -6.81 10.73
C ALA A 292 1.58 -7.36 10.81
N ARG A 293 2.14 -7.45 12.01
CA ARG A 293 3.47 -8.05 12.24
C ARG A 293 3.36 -9.56 12.40
N ASP A 294 2.34 -9.96 13.14
CA ASP A 294 1.96 -11.35 13.40
C ASP A 294 0.46 -11.38 13.73
N ALA A 295 -0.02 -12.52 14.23
CA ALA A 295 -1.42 -12.70 14.56
C ALA A 295 -1.93 -11.77 15.69
N ASN A 296 -1.02 -11.21 16.48
CA ASN A 296 -1.31 -10.49 17.72
C ASN A 296 -1.21 -8.97 17.60
N ASP A 297 -0.69 -8.44 16.49
CA ASP A 297 -0.44 -7.00 16.37
C ASP A 297 -0.89 -6.43 15.02
N ILE A 298 -1.61 -5.30 15.08
CA ILE A 298 -1.96 -4.46 13.93
C ILE A 298 -1.47 -3.05 14.19
N ASN A 299 -0.89 -2.42 13.18
CA ASN A 299 -0.58 -1.00 13.18
C ASN A 299 -1.32 -0.33 12.03
N VAL A 300 -1.93 0.82 12.30
CA VAL A 300 -2.56 1.67 11.29
C VAL A 300 -2.01 3.07 11.41
N PHE A 301 -1.57 3.61 10.29
CA PHE A 301 -0.99 4.94 10.17
C PHE A 301 -1.85 5.80 9.25
N ALA A 302 -1.95 7.08 9.56
CA ALA A 302 -2.60 8.07 8.71
C ALA A 302 -2.02 9.46 8.99
N LEU A 303 -2.09 10.35 8.02
CA LEU A 303 -1.73 11.76 8.23
C LEU A 303 -2.89 12.49 8.90
N ASN A 304 -2.57 13.49 9.72
CA ASN A 304 -3.46 14.61 10.03
C ASN A 304 -2.90 15.90 9.40
N ASN A 305 -3.39 17.05 9.83
CA ASN A 305 -2.94 18.35 9.32
C ASN A 305 -1.47 18.69 9.65
N THR A 306 -0.85 18.00 10.62
CA THR A 306 0.46 18.38 11.19
C THR A 306 1.48 17.25 11.23
N SER A 307 1.06 15.99 11.18
CA SER A 307 1.89 14.85 11.56
C SER A 307 1.37 13.53 10.98
N LEU A 308 2.27 12.55 10.91
CA LEU A 308 1.90 11.14 10.83
C LEU A 308 1.38 10.69 12.19
N MET A 309 0.21 10.04 12.20
CA MET A 309 -0.41 9.46 13.38
C MET A 309 -0.37 7.94 13.30
N GLN A 310 -0.36 7.28 14.47
CA GLN A 310 -0.49 5.84 14.60
C GLN A 310 -1.59 5.49 15.62
N ILE A 311 -2.35 4.44 15.30
CA ILE A 311 -3.17 3.67 16.21
C ILE A 311 -2.75 2.20 16.06
N TYR A 312 -2.75 1.42 17.13
CA TYR A 312 -2.37 0.00 17.06
C TYR A 312 -3.27 -0.86 17.94
N TRP A 313 -3.36 -2.13 17.58
CA TRP A 313 -4.10 -3.15 18.31
C TRP A 313 -3.13 -4.23 18.76
N THR A 314 -3.32 -4.71 20.00
CA THR A 314 -2.61 -5.88 20.53
C THR A 314 -3.61 -6.93 21.04
N SER A 315 -3.25 -8.21 20.99
CA SER A 315 -4.13 -9.28 21.51
C SER A 315 -4.36 -9.21 23.02
N ALA A 316 -3.42 -8.63 23.77
CA ALA A 316 -3.52 -8.48 25.22
C ALA A 316 -4.34 -7.24 25.65
N GLY A 317 -4.31 -6.16 24.86
CA GLY A 317 -4.82 -4.85 25.27
C GLY A 317 -5.90 -4.25 24.39
N GLY A 318 -6.22 -4.86 23.24
CA GLY A 318 -7.13 -4.26 22.27
C GLY A 318 -6.52 -3.05 21.56
N TRP A 319 -7.39 -2.14 21.10
CA TRP A 319 -6.98 -0.90 20.44
C TRP A 319 -6.41 0.09 21.45
N VAL A 320 -5.22 0.59 21.16
CA VAL A 320 -4.56 1.68 21.88
C VAL A 320 -4.82 2.99 21.15
N ASN A 321 -5.13 4.04 21.91
CA ASN A 321 -5.48 5.37 21.38
C ASN A 321 -4.40 5.94 20.44
N TRP A 322 -4.86 6.83 19.55
CA TRP A 322 -4.02 7.57 18.63
C TRP A 322 -2.89 8.34 19.31
N PHE A 323 -1.72 8.34 18.67
CA PHE A 323 -0.61 9.23 19.01
C PHE A 323 0.12 9.71 17.75
N ASN A 324 0.76 10.87 17.86
CA ASN A 324 1.59 11.42 16.80
C ASN A 324 2.95 10.71 16.79
N MET A 325 3.39 10.31 15.59
CA MET A 325 4.73 9.80 15.40
C MET A 325 5.75 10.93 15.56
N PRO A 326 6.88 10.70 16.23
CA PRO A 326 7.93 11.71 16.34
C PRO A 326 8.47 12.13 14.97
N GLN A 327 8.77 13.41 14.83
CA GLN A 327 9.41 14.00 13.64
C GLN A 327 10.92 13.73 13.62
#